data_AF-A0A520DPJ9-F1
#
_entry.id   AF-A0A520DPJ9-F1
#
_cell.length_a   1.000
_cell.length_b   1.000
_cell.length_c   1.000
_cell.angle_alpha   90.00
_cell.angle_beta   90.00
_cell.angle_gamma   90.00
#
_symmetry.space_group_name_H-M   'P 1'
#
loop_
_entity.id
_entity.type
_entity.pdbx_description
1 polymer ?
#
loop_
_entity_poly.entity_id
_entity_poly.type
_entity_poly.pdbx_seq_one_letter_code
_entity_poly.pdbx_strand_id
1 'polypeptide(L)'
;YYLLLFLAPTIYYTYAYNKVSTNPATTNPRNKWYFKHKNFINWSQLILFIICMLLAVNLLYQNFSNIFRLPVSYWIAIAMIITAGILYYGLLPKSFLNFSLRNTGWLKAFVIGFVWACCANVLPLIMLKIETGIGYHDSVLWTWLFIKNWMFCTVNAIIFDIKDYPTDANKHLRTFVVRYGLRKTIFSILIPLLIIGLISLGVFASYKGFGWPQVLCNILPFLLTIYVAYSMHKRKNILYYLMVIDGLILFKAICGIIGMQLVQ
;
A
#
# COMPACT_ATOMS: atom_id res chain seq x y z
N TYR A 1 -6.62 -16.11 6.04
CA TYR A 1 -6.64 -14.76 5.41
C TYR A 1 -5.25 -14.11 5.25
N TYR A 2 -4.49 -13.80 6.31
CA TYR A 2 -3.22 -13.04 6.18
C TYR A 2 -2.15 -13.69 5.28
N LEU A 3 -2.05 -15.01 5.26
CA LEU A 3 -1.18 -15.72 4.32
C LEU A 3 -1.55 -15.45 2.85
N LEU A 4 -2.85 -15.37 2.52
CA LEU A 4 -3.29 -15.01 1.16
C LEU A 4 -2.89 -13.57 0.81
N LEU A 5 -3.07 -12.65 1.76
CA LEU A 5 -2.69 -11.24 1.59
C LEU A 5 -1.18 -11.07 1.34
N PHE A 6 -0.35 -11.97 1.88
CA PHE A 6 1.09 -12.02 1.62
C PHE A 6 1.45 -12.73 0.30
N LEU A 7 0.86 -13.90 0.05
CA LEU A 7 1.20 -14.74 -1.11
C LEU A 7 0.81 -14.08 -2.43
N ALA A 8 -0.39 -13.50 -2.54
CA ALA A 8 -0.89 -12.97 -3.80
C ALA A 8 -0.01 -11.84 -4.38
N PRO A 9 0.38 -10.79 -3.62
CA PRO A 9 1.34 -9.79 -4.11
C PRO A 9 2.72 -10.38 -4.39
N THR A 10 3.19 -11.32 -3.55
CA THR A 10 4.51 -11.95 -3.73
C THR A 10 4.61 -12.71 -5.05
N ILE A 11 3.56 -13.47 -5.39
CA ILE A 11 3.44 -14.17 -6.68
C ILE A 11 3.40 -13.15 -7.82
N TYR A 12 2.53 -12.14 -7.73
CA TYR A 12 2.39 -11.12 -8.77
C TYR A 12 3.72 -10.42 -9.08
N TYR A 13 4.41 -9.93 -8.05
CA TYR A 13 5.67 -9.22 -8.23
C TYR A 13 6.76 -10.14 -8.77
N THR A 14 6.89 -11.35 -8.23
CA THR A 14 7.92 -12.29 -8.70
C THR A 14 7.69 -12.70 -10.15
N TYR A 15 6.44 -12.94 -10.55
CA TYR A 15 6.05 -13.17 -11.93
C TYR A 15 6.41 -11.99 -12.84
N ALA A 16 6.09 -10.76 -12.42
CA ALA A 16 6.40 -9.55 -13.18
C ALA A 16 7.91 -9.39 -13.42
N TYR A 17 8.75 -9.63 -12.41
CA TYR A 17 10.21 -9.59 -12.57
C TYR A 17 10.74 -10.71 -13.47
N ASN A 18 10.24 -11.94 -13.31
CA ASN A 18 10.65 -13.09 -14.11
C ASN A 18 10.34 -12.91 -15.61
N LYS A 19 9.20 -12.28 -15.94
CA LYS A 19 8.80 -11.99 -17.32
C LYS A 19 9.69 -10.95 -18.01
N VAL A 20 10.28 -10.02 -17.27
CA VAL A 20 11.17 -8.98 -17.81
C VAL A 20 12.60 -9.49 -18.01
N SER A 21 13.01 -10.52 -17.27
CA SER A 21 14.33 -11.15 -17.38
C SER A 21 14.46 -12.16 -18.54
N THR A 22 13.86 -11.89 -19.70
CA THR A 22 13.96 -12.76 -20.88
C THR A 22 15.32 -12.68 -21.57
N ASN A 23 16.01 -11.53 -21.46
CA ASN A 23 17.36 -11.33 -22.00
C ASN A 23 18.35 -11.00 -20.87
N PRO A 24 19.61 -11.47 -20.97
CA PRO A 24 20.68 -11.10 -20.04
C PRO A 24 21.07 -9.63 -20.28
N ALA A 25 20.29 -8.69 -19.77
CA ALA A 25 20.68 -7.30 -19.76
C ALA A 25 21.93 -7.15 -18.87
N THR A 26 23.05 -6.78 -19.48
CA THR A 26 24.38 -6.70 -18.85
C THR A 26 24.49 -5.69 -17.72
N THR A 27 23.52 -4.77 -17.61
CA THR A 27 23.60 -3.59 -16.73
C THR A 27 22.88 -3.73 -15.38
N ASN A 28 21.93 -4.67 -15.22
CA ASN A 28 21.16 -4.79 -13.98
C ASN A 28 21.44 -6.13 -13.26
N PRO A 29 22.13 -6.11 -12.09
CA PRO A 29 22.47 -7.34 -11.36
C PRO A 29 21.22 -8.12 -10.92
N ARG A 30 20.10 -7.44 -10.68
CA ARG A 30 18.83 -8.09 -10.32
C ARG A 30 18.30 -8.96 -11.46
N ASN A 31 18.27 -8.42 -12.69
CA ASN A 31 17.79 -9.18 -13.85
C ASN A 31 18.70 -10.38 -14.15
N LYS A 32 20.02 -10.23 -13.95
CA LYS A 32 20.98 -11.33 -14.10
C LYS A 32 20.71 -12.47 -13.10
N TRP A 33 20.35 -12.15 -11.87
CA TRP A 33 19.99 -13.17 -10.86
C TRP A 33 18.72 -13.94 -11.23
N TYR A 34 17.67 -13.24 -11.67
CA TYR A 34 16.41 -13.86 -12.12
C TYR A 34 16.60 -14.74 -13.35
N PHE A 35 17.43 -14.31 -14.30
CA PHE A 35 17.79 -15.12 -15.47
C PHE A 35 18.55 -16.40 -15.07
N LYS A 36 19.56 -16.28 -14.20
CA LYS A 36 20.38 -17.43 -13.75
C LYS A 36 19.56 -18.47 -12.96
N HIS A 37 18.62 -18.03 -12.13
CA HIS A 37 17.84 -18.92 -11.24
C HIS A 37 16.41 -19.16 -11.72
N LYS A 38 16.13 -18.99 -13.02
CA LYS A 38 14.79 -19.06 -13.60
C LYS A 38 14.03 -20.34 -13.24
N ASN A 39 14.69 -21.50 -13.26
CA ASN A 39 14.06 -22.77 -12.91
C ASN A 39 13.62 -22.82 -11.44
N PHE A 40 14.47 -22.37 -10.51
CA PHE A 40 14.13 -22.27 -9.09
C PHE A 40 12.96 -21.31 -8.85
N ILE A 41 12.96 -20.17 -9.55
CA ILE A 41 11.89 -19.17 -9.47
C ILE A 41 10.57 -19.74 -10.00
N ASN A 42 10.58 -20.46 -11.12
CA ASN A 42 9.37 -21.08 -11.66
C ASN A 42 8.78 -22.13 -10.71
N TRP A 43 9.62 -23.00 -10.13
CA TRP A 43 9.18 -24.01 -9.17
C TRP A 43 8.63 -23.38 -7.89
N SER A 44 9.34 -22.40 -7.32
CA SER A 44 8.86 -21.69 -6.13
C SER A 44 7.55 -20.94 -6.42
N GLN A 45 7.41 -20.30 -7.58
CA GLN A 45 6.16 -19.66 -7.99
C GLN A 45 5.00 -20.65 -8.13
N LEU A 46 5.25 -21.84 -8.71
CA LEU A 46 4.24 -22.89 -8.82
C LEU A 46 3.77 -23.36 -7.44
N ILE A 47 4.72 -23.64 -6.52
CA ILE A 47 4.40 -24.05 -5.15
C ILE A 47 3.61 -22.97 -4.43
N LEU A 48 4.06 -21.72 -4.48
CA LEU A 48 3.36 -20.59 -3.84
C LEU A 48 1.96 -20.39 -4.44
N PHE A 49 1.80 -20.56 -5.75
CA PHE A 49 0.51 -20.47 -6.41
C PHE A 49 -0.44 -21.58 -5.98
N ILE A 50 0.02 -22.83 -5.91
CA ILE A 50 -0.78 -23.97 -5.42
C ILE A 50 -1.24 -23.71 -3.98
N ILE A 51 -0.32 -23.30 -3.09
CA ILE A 51 -0.64 -22.96 -1.70
C ILE A 51 -1.67 -21.81 -1.65
N CYS A 52 -1.48 -20.76 -2.46
CA CYS A 52 -2.41 -19.64 -2.54
C CYS A 52 -3.81 -20.08 -2.98
N MET A 53 -3.91 -20.96 -3.99
CA MET A 53 -5.20 -21.48 -4.45
C MET A 53 -5.87 -22.38 -3.41
N LEU A 54 -5.12 -23.27 -2.75
CA LEU A 54 -5.65 -24.12 -1.69
C LEU A 54 -6.19 -23.28 -0.52
N LEU A 55 -5.45 -22.25 -0.10
CA LEU A 55 -5.90 -21.35 0.96
C LEU A 55 -7.13 -20.53 0.54
N ALA A 56 -7.21 -20.10 -0.72
CA ALA A 56 -8.36 -19.35 -1.23
C ALA A 56 -9.62 -20.22 -1.29
N VAL A 57 -9.50 -21.46 -1.81
CA VAL A 57 -10.60 -22.42 -1.84
C VAL A 57 -11.06 -22.79 -0.43
N ASN A 58 -10.13 -23.05 0.49
CA ASN A 58 -10.47 -23.36 1.87
C ASN A 58 -11.23 -22.21 2.54
N LEU A 59 -10.76 -20.97 2.35
CA LEU A 59 -11.40 -19.78 2.91
C LEU A 59 -12.81 -19.55 2.34
N LEU A 60 -12.99 -19.76 1.03
CA LEU A 60 -14.31 -19.67 0.38
C LEU A 60 -15.24 -20.79 0.83
N TYR A 61 -14.75 -22.02 0.95
CA TYR A 61 -15.55 -23.17 1.36
C TYR A 61 -16.08 -23.02 2.79
N GLN A 62 -15.21 -22.64 3.74
CA GLN A 62 -15.60 -22.44 5.14
C GLN A 62 -16.59 -21.31 5.33
N ASN A 63 -16.47 -20.25 4.52
CA ASN A 63 -17.23 -19.01 4.73
C ASN A 63 -18.27 -18.73 3.64
N PHE A 64 -18.60 -19.71 2.81
CA PHE A 64 -19.43 -19.53 1.61
C PHE A 64 -20.76 -18.84 1.95
N SER A 65 -21.48 -19.37 2.96
CA SER A 65 -22.76 -18.83 3.42
C SER A 65 -22.64 -17.41 3.99
N ASN A 66 -21.57 -17.11 4.71
CA ASN A 66 -21.34 -15.80 5.33
C ASN A 66 -21.01 -14.72 4.29
N ILE A 67 -20.34 -15.10 3.19
CA ILE A 67 -20.03 -14.18 2.09
C ILE A 67 -21.32 -13.67 1.41
N PHE A 68 -22.29 -14.54 1.15
CA PHE A 68 -23.57 -14.11 0.55
C PHE A 68 -24.44 -13.30 1.51
N ARG A 69 -24.28 -13.49 2.83
CA ARG A 69 -24.99 -12.73 3.87
C ARG A 69 -24.32 -11.40 4.22
N LEU A 70 -23.22 -11.04 3.55
CA LEU A 70 -22.55 -9.77 3.79
C LEU A 70 -23.49 -8.58 3.47
N PRO A 71 -23.60 -7.60 4.39
CA PRO A 71 -24.34 -6.37 4.11
C PRO A 71 -23.82 -5.65 2.86
N VAL A 72 -24.73 -4.96 2.16
CA VAL A 72 -24.45 -4.25 0.89
C VAL A 72 -23.29 -3.25 1.03
N SER A 73 -23.13 -2.62 2.19
CA SER A 73 -22.02 -1.68 2.46
C SER A 73 -20.63 -2.31 2.27
N TYR A 74 -20.45 -3.58 2.65
CA TYR A 74 -19.19 -4.30 2.46
C TYR A 74 -18.95 -4.65 0.99
N TRP A 75 -20.01 -5.00 0.25
CA TRP A 75 -19.93 -5.22 -1.20
C TRP A 75 -19.58 -3.94 -1.96
N ILE A 76 -20.12 -2.80 -1.55
CA ILE A 76 -19.73 -1.48 -2.10
C ILE A 76 -18.24 -1.24 -1.83
N ALA A 77 -17.75 -1.53 -0.62
CA ALA A 77 -16.33 -1.37 -0.30
C ALA A 77 -15.42 -2.27 -1.16
N ILE A 78 -15.80 -3.54 -1.36
CA ILE A 78 -15.09 -4.48 -2.26
C ILE A 78 -15.10 -3.95 -3.69
N ALA A 79 -16.26 -3.52 -4.19
CA ALA A 79 -16.40 -2.96 -5.53
C ALA A 79 -15.49 -1.73 -5.71
N MET A 80 -15.45 -0.81 -4.74
CA MET A 80 -14.54 0.35 -4.78
C MET A 80 -13.07 -0.06 -4.90
N ILE A 81 -12.63 -1.08 -4.14
CA ILE A 81 -11.24 -1.58 -4.20
C ILE A 81 -10.93 -2.16 -5.57
N ILE A 82 -11.84 -2.99 -6.11
CA ILE A 82 -11.68 -3.61 -7.44
C ILE A 82 -11.67 -2.54 -8.53
N THR A 83 -12.61 -1.59 -8.49
CA THR A 83 -12.68 -0.47 -9.45
C THR A 83 -11.41 0.37 -9.41
N ALA A 84 -10.88 0.68 -8.22
CA ALA A 84 -9.60 1.39 -8.09
C ALA A 84 -8.45 0.62 -8.77
N GLY A 85 -8.39 -0.70 -8.61
CA GLY A 85 -7.42 -1.56 -9.28
C GLY A 85 -7.59 -1.60 -10.81
N ILE A 86 -8.82 -1.74 -11.30
CA ILE A 86 -9.14 -1.74 -12.75
C ILE A 86 -8.72 -0.42 -13.40
N LEU A 87 -9.10 0.71 -12.79
CA LEU A 87 -8.76 2.04 -13.29
C LEU A 87 -7.25 2.32 -13.23
N TYR A 88 -6.55 1.74 -12.24
CA TYR A 88 -5.09 1.80 -12.16
C TYR A 88 -4.42 1.13 -13.35
N TYR A 89 -4.78 -0.12 -13.65
CA TYR A 89 -4.19 -0.86 -14.77
C TYR A 89 -4.73 -0.45 -16.14
N GLY A 90 -5.81 0.35 -16.19
CA GLY A 90 -6.43 0.77 -17.45
C GLY A 90 -7.03 -0.40 -18.22
N LEU A 91 -7.60 -1.38 -17.49
CA LEU A 91 -8.20 -2.58 -18.08
C LEU A 91 -9.55 -2.31 -18.77
N LEU A 92 -10.06 -1.08 -18.68
CA LEU A 92 -11.27 -0.67 -19.40
C LEU A 92 -10.98 -0.46 -20.90
N PRO A 93 -11.92 -0.84 -21.79
CA PRO A 93 -11.76 -0.59 -23.22
C PRO A 93 -11.51 0.90 -23.48
N LYS A 94 -10.51 1.21 -24.31
CA LYS A 94 -10.18 2.58 -24.75
C LYS A 94 -11.37 3.32 -25.37
N SER A 95 -12.38 2.58 -25.85
CA SER A 95 -13.64 3.11 -26.38
C SER A 95 -14.52 3.78 -25.31
N PHE A 96 -14.47 3.31 -24.07
CA PHE A 96 -15.33 3.82 -22.99
C PHE A 96 -14.65 4.92 -22.16
N LEU A 97 -13.37 4.74 -21.83
CA LEU A 97 -12.57 5.72 -21.08
C LEU A 97 -11.09 5.60 -21.46
N ASN A 98 -10.54 6.61 -22.15
CA ASN A 98 -9.09 6.74 -22.39
C ASN A 98 -8.31 7.21 -21.12
N PHE A 99 -8.82 6.88 -19.94
CA PHE A 99 -8.31 7.37 -18.66
C PHE A 99 -7.63 6.24 -17.89
N SER A 100 -6.31 6.08 -18.05
CA SER A 100 -5.51 5.21 -17.19
C SER A 100 -4.93 6.03 -16.03
N LEU A 101 -5.31 5.68 -14.80
CA LEU A 101 -4.80 6.36 -13.60
C LEU A 101 -3.28 6.21 -13.44
N ARG A 102 -2.72 5.16 -14.04
CA ARG A 102 -1.26 4.96 -14.14
C ARG A 102 -0.54 6.06 -14.91
N ASN A 103 -1.17 6.67 -15.91
CA ASN A 103 -0.54 7.69 -16.74
C ASN A 103 -0.75 9.11 -16.21
N THR A 104 -1.71 9.30 -15.29
CA THR A 104 -1.89 10.55 -14.54
C THR A 104 -1.00 10.51 -13.30
N GLY A 105 0.22 11.04 -13.43
CA GLY A 105 1.28 10.90 -12.42
C GLY A 105 0.98 11.48 -11.03
N TRP A 106 -0.15 12.17 -10.85
CA TRP A 106 -0.62 12.64 -9.55
C TRP A 106 -1.54 11.62 -8.89
N LEU A 107 -2.53 11.15 -9.63
CA LEU A 107 -3.60 10.30 -9.11
C LEU A 107 -3.09 8.88 -8.84
N LYS A 108 -2.06 8.44 -9.56
CA LYS A 108 -1.34 7.19 -9.34
C LYS A 108 -1.00 6.96 -7.85
N ALA A 109 -0.32 7.92 -7.21
CA ALA A 109 0.14 7.76 -5.83
C ALA A 109 -1.01 7.74 -4.81
N PHE A 110 -2.08 8.51 -5.06
CA PHE A 110 -3.29 8.48 -4.24
C PHE A 110 -4.02 7.14 -4.35
N VAL A 111 -4.12 6.58 -5.54
CA VAL A 111 -4.76 5.28 -5.80
C VAL A 111 -3.96 4.15 -5.17
N ILE A 112 -2.62 4.15 -5.29
CA ILE A 112 -1.75 3.18 -4.61
C ILE A 112 -1.94 3.28 -3.09
N GLY A 113 -1.86 4.49 -2.54
CA GLY A 113 -2.06 4.72 -1.11
C GLY A 113 -3.45 4.28 -0.64
N PHE A 114 -4.49 4.49 -1.45
CA PHE A 114 -5.86 4.08 -1.18
C PHE A 114 -5.97 2.55 -1.10
N VAL A 115 -5.48 1.84 -2.12
CA VAL A 115 -5.49 0.36 -2.14
C VAL A 115 -4.70 -0.21 -0.96
N TRP A 116 -3.54 0.36 -0.62
CA TRP A 116 -2.76 -0.06 0.55
C TRP A 116 -3.51 0.14 1.87
N ALA A 117 -4.18 1.29 2.03
CA ALA A 117 -4.99 1.57 3.21
C ALA A 117 -6.22 0.66 3.30
N CYS A 118 -6.86 0.34 2.17
CA CYS A 118 -7.93 -0.65 2.09
C CYS A 118 -7.44 -2.05 2.48
N CYS A 119 -6.29 -2.49 1.99
CA CYS A 119 -5.71 -3.78 2.36
C CYS A 119 -5.36 -3.87 3.85
N ALA A 120 -4.90 -2.76 4.45
CA ALA A 120 -4.51 -2.73 5.86
C ALA A 120 -5.70 -2.57 6.83
N ASN A 121 -6.81 -1.95 6.41
CA ASN A 121 -7.94 -1.62 7.30
C ASN A 121 -9.24 -2.28 6.87
N VAL A 122 -9.65 -2.12 5.61
CA VAL A 122 -10.98 -2.49 5.13
C VAL A 122 -11.08 -4.00 4.88
N LEU A 123 -10.06 -4.62 4.27
CA LEU A 123 -10.09 -6.06 3.99
C LEU A 123 -10.06 -6.93 5.27
N PRO A 124 -9.23 -6.65 6.29
CA PRO A 124 -9.29 -7.39 7.55
C PRO A 124 -10.65 -7.27 8.25
N LEU A 125 -11.31 -6.12 8.14
CA LEU A 125 -12.65 -5.91 8.67
C LEU A 125 -13.73 -6.73 7.95
N ILE A 126 -13.68 -6.74 6.62
CA ILE A 126 -14.54 -7.60 5.81
C ILE A 126 -14.33 -9.05 6.25
N MET A 127 -13.07 -9.49 6.38
CA MET A 127 -12.77 -10.85 6.80
C MET A 127 -13.27 -11.15 8.22
N LEU A 128 -13.10 -10.22 9.17
CA LEU A 128 -13.61 -10.37 10.53
C LEU A 128 -15.13 -10.58 10.53
N LYS A 129 -15.86 -9.79 9.74
CA LYS A 129 -17.32 -9.94 9.60
C LYS A 129 -17.70 -11.28 8.97
N ILE A 130 -16.93 -11.75 8.00
CA ILE A 130 -17.14 -13.05 7.33
C ILE A 130 -16.89 -14.21 8.30
N GLU A 131 -15.80 -14.20 9.07
CA GLU A 131 -15.39 -15.32 9.93
C GLU A 131 -16.20 -15.38 11.23
N THR A 132 -16.42 -14.23 11.88
CA THR A 132 -17.02 -14.18 13.22
C THR A 132 -18.48 -13.73 13.22
N GLY A 133 -18.98 -13.18 12.12
CA GLY A 133 -20.29 -12.52 12.06
C GLY A 133 -20.34 -11.18 12.79
N ILE A 134 -19.27 -10.75 13.48
CA ILE A 134 -19.22 -9.51 14.24
C ILE A 134 -19.05 -8.34 13.26
N GLY A 135 -20.04 -7.46 13.23
CA GLY A 135 -19.95 -6.18 12.54
C GLY A 135 -19.48 -5.11 13.51
N TYR A 136 -18.54 -4.27 13.07
CA TYR A 136 -18.18 -3.08 13.82
C TYR A 136 -19.01 -1.90 13.29
N HIS A 137 -19.82 -1.30 14.17
CA HIS A 137 -20.80 -0.28 13.79
C HIS A 137 -20.29 1.16 13.90
N ASP A 138 -19.10 1.39 14.46
CA ASP A 138 -18.56 2.74 14.66
C ASP A 138 -17.90 3.31 13.39
N SER A 139 -18.74 3.84 12.50
CA SER A 139 -18.32 4.42 11.21
C SER A 139 -17.34 5.57 11.36
N VAL A 140 -17.47 6.39 12.41
CA VAL A 140 -16.61 7.57 12.65
C VAL A 140 -15.18 7.12 12.94
N LEU A 141 -15.05 6.15 13.83
CA LEU A 141 -13.76 5.60 14.23
C LEU A 141 -12.99 4.98 13.08
N TRP A 142 -13.68 4.18 12.27
CA TRP A 142 -13.07 3.54 11.09
C TRP A 142 -12.67 4.54 10.03
N THR A 143 -13.45 5.62 9.87
CA THR A 143 -13.12 6.69 8.93
C THR A 143 -11.82 7.36 9.33
N TRP A 144 -11.63 7.71 10.61
CA TRP A 144 -10.37 8.30 11.08
C TRP A 144 -9.20 7.32 11.08
N LEU A 145 -9.42 6.04 11.38
CA LEU A 145 -8.39 5.00 11.23
C LEU A 145 -7.95 4.85 9.77
N PHE A 146 -8.91 4.89 8.86
CA PHE A 146 -8.68 4.80 7.42
C PHE A 146 -7.92 6.02 6.92
N ILE A 147 -8.38 7.24 7.23
CA ILE A 147 -7.76 8.48 6.77
C ILE A 147 -6.31 8.57 7.24
N LYS A 148 -5.99 8.33 8.52
CA LYS A 148 -4.59 8.37 8.99
C LYS A 148 -3.71 7.38 8.23
N ASN A 149 -4.23 6.18 7.94
CA ASN A 149 -3.48 5.15 7.24
C ASN A 149 -3.34 5.45 5.74
N TRP A 150 -4.38 6.00 5.13
CA TRP A 150 -4.38 6.44 3.74
C TRP A 150 -3.38 7.56 3.50
N MET A 151 -3.40 8.61 4.34
CA MET A 151 -2.43 9.71 4.23
C MET A 151 -0.99 9.20 4.33
N PHE A 152 -0.70 8.31 5.27
CA PHE A 152 0.62 7.71 5.43
C PHE A 152 1.04 6.86 4.21
N CYS A 153 0.14 6.01 3.69
CA CYS A 153 0.42 5.16 2.54
C CYS A 153 0.60 5.99 1.25
N THR A 154 -0.20 7.03 1.06
CA THR A 154 -0.06 7.96 -0.07
C THR A 154 1.27 8.71 -0.02
N VAL A 155 1.67 9.21 1.14
CA VAL A 155 2.97 9.88 1.33
C VAL A 155 4.12 8.93 0.97
N ASN A 156 4.08 7.68 1.44
CA ASN A 156 5.10 6.68 1.08
C ASN A 156 5.11 6.39 -0.43
N ALA A 157 3.94 6.27 -1.06
CA ALA A 157 3.85 6.08 -2.51
C ALA A 157 4.43 7.28 -3.29
N ILE A 158 4.15 8.52 -2.85
CA ILE A 158 4.73 9.72 -3.45
C ILE A 158 6.26 9.71 -3.29
N ILE A 159 6.76 9.46 -2.08
CA ILE A 159 8.20 9.38 -1.78
C ILE A 159 8.90 8.32 -2.64
N PHE A 160 8.25 7.19 -2.89
CA PHE A 160 8.74 6.16 -3.80
C PHE A 160 8.78 6.65 -5.26
N ASP A 161 7.76 7.37 -5.73
CA ASP A 161 7.79 8.00 -7.06
C ASP A 161 8.88 9.11 -7.17
N ILE A 162 9.23 9.80 -6.08
CA ILE A 162 10.33 10.79 -6.07
C ILE A 162 11.69 10.13 -6.35
N LYS A 163 11.93 8.92 -5.83
CA LYS A 163 13.16 8.17 -6.07
C LYS A 163 13.39 7.93 -7.57
N ASP A 164 12.33 7.62 -8.31
CA ASP A 164 12.39 7.29 -9.74
C ASP A 164 12.41 8.55 -10.64
N TYR A 165 12.37 9.75 -10.03
CA TYR A 165 12.39 11.05 -10.72
C TYR A 165 13.46 11.22 -11.81
N PRO A 166 14.73 10.80 -11.65
CA PRO A 166 15.74 10.98 -12.71
C PRO A 166 15.42 10.18 -13.98
N THR A 167 14.81 9.00 -13.82
CA THR A 167 14.44 8.11 -14.93
C THR A 167 13.12 8.57 -15.58
N ASP A 168 12.20 9.12 -14.79
CA ASP A 168 10.88 9.57 -15.23
C ASP A 168 10.91 10.96 -15.89
N ALA A 169 11.80 11.86 -15.43
CA ALA A 169 12.04 13.17 -16.06
C ALA A 169 12.60 13.02 -17.48
N ASN A 170 13.49 12.04 -17.69
CA ASN A 170 14.04 11.70 -19.01
C ASN A 170 13.00 11.06 -19.96
N LYS A 171 11.83 10.66 -19.45
CA LYS A 171 10.73 10.05 -20.23
C LYS A 171 9.49 10.96 -20.36
N HIS A 172 9.58 12.24 -19.97
CA HIS A 172 8.49 13.22 -20.00
C HIS A 172 7.21 12.79 -19.25
N LEU A 173 7.32 11.99 -18.18
CA LEU A 173 6.17 11.58 -17.38
C LEU A 173 5.70 12.72 -16.45
N ARG A 174 4.39 12.96 -16.35
CA ARG A 174 3.78 14.06 -15.57
C ARG A 174 3.61 13.73 -14.08
N THR A 175 4.68 13.37 -13.37
CA THR A 175 4.63 13.15 -11.91
C THR A 175 4.66 14.47 -11.12
N PHE A 176 4.26 14.46 -9.84
CA PHE A 176 4.25 15.65 -8.97
C PHE A 176 5.58 16.41 -8.95
N VAL A 177 6.69 15.67 -8.85
CA VAL A 177 8.04 16.23 -8.79
C VAL A 177 8.44 16.90 -10.10
N VAL A 178 8.01 16.36 -11.25
CA VAL A 178 8.31 16.93 -12.59
C VAL A 178 7.57 18.23 -12.83
N ARG A 179 6.33 18.38 -12.32
CA ARG A 179 5.52 19.60 -12.54
C ARG A 179 5.82 20.74 -11.57
N TYR A 180 6.11 20.43 -10.30
CA TYR A 180 6.26 21.46 -9.25
C TYR A 180 7.67 21.60 -8.68
N GLY A 181 8.56 20.66 -9.02
CA GLY A 181 9.87 20.55 -8.41
C GLY A 181 9.82 19.84 -7.05
N LEU A 182 10.95 19.24 -6.68
CA LEU A 182 11.13 18.43 -5.48
C LEU A 182 10.74 19.17 -4.19
N ARG A 183 11.21 20.41 -4.03
CA ARG A 183 10.97 21.23 -2.83
C ARG A 183 9.49 21.52 -2.62
N LYS A 184 8.77 21.89 -3.67
CA LYS A 184 7.33 22.22 -3.58
C LYS A 184 6.49 20.98 -3.30
N THR A 185 6.83 19.82 -3.88
CA THR A 185 6.17 18.55 -3.53
C THR A 185 6.35 18.17 -2.06
N ILE A 186 7.55 18.39 -1.50
CA ILE A 186 7.81 18.12 -0.07
C ILE A 186 6.96 19.05 0.82
N PHE A 187 7.06 20.36 0.63
CA PHE A 187 6.43 21.31 1.55
C PHE A 187 4.94 21.55 1.31
N SER A 188 4.46 21.48 0.08
CA SER A 188 3.05 21.77 -0.26
C SER A 188 2.17 20.53 -0.34
N ILE A 189 2.74 19.32 -0.36
CA ILE A 189 1.98 18.08 -0.52
C ILE A 189 2.32 17.07 0.58
N LEU A 190 3.57 16.63 0.68
CA LEU A 190 3.97 15.57 1.62
C LEU A 190 3.74 15.99 3.08
N ILE A 191 4.24 17.15 3.50
CA ILE A 191 4.11 17.62 4.88
C ILE A 191 2.63 17.88 5.25
N PRO A 192 1.82 18.61 4.45
CA PRO A 192 0.40 18.79 4.74
C PRO A 192 -0.38 17.47 4.86
N LEU A 193 -0.13 16.49 3.97
CA LEU A 193 -0.77 15.16 4.07
C LEU A 193 -0.39 14.44 5.36
N LEU A 194 0.89 14.52 5.78
CA LEU A 194 1.33 13.95 7.05
C LEU A 194 0.70 14.64 8.26
N ILE A 195 0.54 15.97 8.22
CA ILE A 195 -0.15 16.73 9.27
C ILE A 195 -1.62 16.33 9.35
N ILE A 196 -2.32 16.20 8.22
CA ILE A 196 -3.71 15.69 8.19
C ILE A 196 -3.76 14.26 8.78
N GLY A 197 -2.78 13.42 8.46
CA GLY A 197 -2.65 12.08 9.04
C GLY A 197 -2.44 12.10 10.57
N LEU A 198 -1.65 13.04 11.09
CA LEU A 198 -1.43 13.25 12.52
C LEU A 198 -2.68 13.77 13.23
N ILE A 199 -3.39 14.74 12.63
CA ILE A 199 -4.68 15.23 13.16
C ILE A 199 -5.68 14.08 13.23
N SER A 200 -5.78 13.29 12.15
CA SER A 200 -6.63 12.11 12.07
C SER A 200 -6.26 11.06 13.14
N LEU A 201 -4.97 10.89 13.45
CA LEU A 201 -4.51 10.04 14.54
C LEU A 201 -4.93 10.61 15.90
N GLY A 202 -4.79 11.93 16.11
CA GLY A 202 -5.20 12.61 17.34
C GLY A 202 -6.69 12.44 17.62
N VAL A 203 -7.54 12.72 16.64
CA VAL A 203 -8.99 12.53 16.74
C VAL A 203 -9.33 11.06 17.07
N PHE A 204 -8.69 10.12 16.36
CA PHE A 204 -8.88 8.69 16.60
C PHE A 204 -8.49 8.27 18.02
N ALA A 205 -7.34 8.74 18.51
CA ALA A 205 -6.84 8.42 19.84
C ALA A 205 -7.72 9.02 20.94
N SER A 206 -8.14 10.28 20.80
CA SER A 206 -9.04 10.95 21.74
C SER A 206 -10.38 10.23 21.82
N TYR A 207 -10.95 9.85 20.68
CA TYR A 207 -12.24 9.15 20.65
C TYR A 207 -12.15 7.73 21.25
N LYS A 208 -11.02 7.03 21.08
CA LYS A 208 -10.77 5.73 21.71
C LYS A 208 -10.37 5.80 23.19
N GLY A 209 -10.07 6.99 23.72
CA GLY A 209 -9.53 7.14 25.08
C GLY A 209 -8.14 6.51 25.23
N PHE A 210 -7.33 6.50 24.18
CA PHE A 210 -5.99 5.93 24.26
C PHE A 210 -5.08 6.75 25.19
N GLY A 211 -4.31 6.06 26.01
CA GLY A 211 -3.31 6.68 26.87
C GLY A 211 -2.15 7.30 26.10
N TRP A 212 -1.35 8.09 26.82
CA TRP A 212 -0.18 8.75 26.27
C TRP A 212 0.86 7.81 25.63
N PRO A 213 1.21 6.65 26.22
CA PRO A 213 2.18 5.73 25.62
C PRO A 213 1.77 5.22 24.24
N GLN A 214 0.48 4.89 24.06
CA GLN A 214 -0.06 4.37 22.81
C GLN A 214 -0.03 5.43 21.71
N VAL A 215 -0.39 6.67 22.06
CA VAL A 215 -0.38 7.82 21.15
C VAL A 215 1.05 8.14 20.71
N LEU A 216 2.00 8.18 21.64
CA LEU A 216 3.41 8.44 21.33
C LEU A 216 3.99 7.39 20.38
N CYS A 217 3.75 6.10 20.63
CA CYS A 217 4.18 5.03 19.73
C CYS A 217 3.62 5.24 18.30
N ASN A 218 2.36 5.63 18.17
CA ASN A 218 1.73 5.83 16.85
C ASN A 218 2.13 7.15 16.15
N ILE A 219 2.62 8.15 16.89
CA ILE A 219 3.12 9.42 16.33
C ILE A 219 4.53 9.24 15.72
N LEU A 220 5.38 8.40 16.32
CA LEU A 220 6.77 8.22 15.89
C LEU A 220 6.94 7.92 14.38
N PRO A 221 6.15 7.02 13.75
CA PRO A 221 6.27 6.77 12.32
C PRO A 221 5.98 7.99 11.45
N PHE A 222 5.02 8.85 11.86
CA PHE A 222 4.71 10.07 11.13
C PHE A 222 5.84 11.09 11.24
N LEU A 223 6.39 11.29 12.43
CA LEU A 223 7.53 12.19 12.64
C LEU A 223 8.77 11.74 11.84
N LEU A 224 9.07 10.44 11.85
CA LEU A 224 10.16 9.90 11.03
C LEU A 224 9.89 10.09 9.53
N THR A 225 8.65 9.92 9.08
CA THR A 225 8.30 10.14 7.66
C THR A 225 8.45 11.62 7.28
N ILE A 226 8.09 12.56 8.16
CA ILE A 226 8.34 14.00 7.95
C ILE A 226 9.84 14.26 7.86
N TYR A 227 10.64 13.71 8.77
CA TYR A 227 12.09 13.85 8.75
C TYR A 227 12.72 13.29 7.47
N VAL A 228 12.29 12.11 7.02
CA VAL A 228 12.76 11.50 5.76
C VAL A 228 12.36 12.35 4.57
N ALA A 229 11.10 12.82 4.51
CA ALA A 229 10.63 13.72 3.46
C ALA A 229 11.47 15.01 3.40
N TYR A 230 11.86 15.57 4.55
CA TYR A 230 12.74 16.72 4.62
C TYR A 230 14.17 16.40 4.14
N SER A 231 14.75 15.28 4.59
CA SER A 231 16.11 14.83 4.21
C SER A 231 16.29 14.58 2.71
N MET A 232 15.20 14.27 2.00
CA MET A 232 15.17 14.05 0.56
C MET A 232 15.41 15.31 -0.29
N HIS A 233 15.60 16.49 0.31
CA HIS A 233 16.10 17.67 -0.40
C HIS A 233 17.44 17.41 -1.12
N LYS A 234 18.25 16.50 -0.58
CA LYS A 234 19.49 16.05 -1.20
C LYS A 234 19.29 14.66 -1.80
N ARG A 235 19.86 14.43 -2.99
CA ARG A 235 19.84 13.09 -3.62
C ARG A 235 20.50 12.07 -2.68
N LYS A 236 19.88 10.90 -2.56
CA LYS A 236 20.36 9.76 -1.77
C LYS A 236 20.59 8.55 -2.67
N ASN A 237 21.37 7.59 -2.17
CA ASN A 237 21.62 6.33 -2.88
C ASN A 237 20.36 5.47 -2.96
N ILE A 238 20.27 4.59 -3.96
CA ILE A 238 19.12 3.70 -4.17
C ILE A 238 18.81 2.81 -2.96
N LEU A 239 19.86 2.35 -2.25
CA LEU A 239 19.73 1.55 -1.02
C LEU A 239 19.09 2.35 0.12
N TYR A 240 19.38 3.65 0.23
CA TYR A 240 18.75 4.51 1.23
C TYR A 240 17.23 4.53 1.00
N TYR A 241 16.79 4.70 -0.23
CA TYR A 241 15.37 4.68 -0.56
C TYR A 241 14.73 3.32 -0.26
N LEU A 242 15.40 2.21 -0.59
CA LEU A 242 14.87 0.87 -0.34
C LEU A 242 14.75 0.57 1.15
N MET A 243 15.81 0.80 1.94
CA MET A 243 15.80 0.45 3.36
C MET A 243 14.97 1.44 4.18
N VAL A 244 15.10 2.75 3.92
CA VAL A 244 14.47 3.76 4.76
C VAL A 244 12.99 3.89 4.42
N ILE A 245 12.61 4.00 3.15
CA ILE A 245 11.19 4.20 2.78
C ILE A 245 10.38 2.93 3.07
N ASP A 246 10.82 1.77 2.58
CA ASP A 246 10.08 0.53 2.84
C ASP A 246 10.15 0.16 4.34
N GLY A 247 11.25 0.53 5.00
CA GLY A 247 11.41 0.40 6.45
C GLY A 247 10.43 1.27 7.26
N LEU A 248 9.99 2.43 6.76
CA LEU A 248 8.98 3.25 7.44
C LEU A 248 7.64 2.53 7.57
N ILE A 249 7.24 1.74 6.57
CA ILE A 249 6.01 0.94 6.63
C ILE A 249 6.13 -0.14 7.70
N LEU A 250 7.27 -0.84 7.75
CA LEU A 250 7.54 -1.85 8.77
C LEU A 250 7.60 -1.22 10.17
N PHE A 251 8.30 -0.10 10.31
CA PHE A 251 8.41 0.63 11.57
C PHE A 251 7.04 1.08 12.07
N LYS A 252 6.18 1.58 11.17
CA LYS A 252 4.79 1.88 11.51
C LYS A 252 4.02 0.66 12.02
N ALA A 253 4.19 -0.50 11.39
CA ALA A 253 3.54 -1.73 11.84
C ALA A 253 4.02 -2.13 13.25
N ILE A 254 5.33 -2.10 13.51
CA ILE A 254 5.91 -2.40 14.83
C ILE A 254 5.37 -1.45 15.89
N CYS A 255 5.42 -0.13 15.65
CA CYS A 255 4.88 0.87 16.55
C CYS A 255 3.38 0.69 16.82
N GLY A 256 2.60 0.32 15.80
CA GLY A 256 1.17 0.02 15.94
C GLY A 256 0.91 -1.22 16.80
N ILE A 257 1.67 -2.30 16.61
CA ILE A 257 1.55 -3.53 17.39
C ILE A 257 1.91 -3.28 18.86
N ILE A 258 3.05 -2.62 19.11
CA ILE A 258 3.49 -2.25 20.47
C ILE A 258 2.44 -1.34 21.12
N GLY A 259 1.96 -0.33 20.39
CA GLY A 259 0.92 0.58 20.88
C GLY A 259 -0.37 -0.15 21.27
N MET A 260 -0.75 -1.21 20.55
CA MET A 260 -1.94 -2.01 20.89
C MET A 260 -1.71 -2.91 22.10
N GLN A 261 -0.50 -3.45 22.30
CA GLN A 261 -0.18 -4.25 23.49
C GLN A 261 -0.20 -3.45 24.79
N LEU A 262 -0.04 -2.13 24.70
CA LEU A 262 -0.13 -1.22 25.83
C LEU A 262 -1.58 -0.84 26.17
N VAL A 263 -2.58 -1.27 25.39
CA VAL A 263 -4.00 -1.06 25.72
C VAL A 263 -4.35 -1.97 26.88
N GLN A 264 -4.54 -1.37 28.05
CA GLN A 264 -5.11 -1.99 29.25
C GLN A 264 -6.62 -1.78 29.28
#